data_AF-A0A419FST1-F1
#
_entry.id   AF-A0A419FST1-F1
#
_cell.length_a   1.000
_cell.length_b   1.000
_cell.length_c   1.000
_cell.angle_alpha   90.00
_cell.angle_beta   90.00
_cell.angle_gamma   90.00
#
_symmetry.space_group_name_H-M   'P 1'
#
loop_
_entity.id
_entity.type
_entity.pdbx_description
1 polymer ?
#
loop_
_entity_poly.entity_id
_entity_poly.type
_entity_poly.pdbx_seq_one_letter_code
_entity_poly.pdbx_strand_id
1 'polypeptide(L)'
;MTDQFFIPTPVKERDLETQVAIAGTGGVHPPYLLDDAVIEHFVHNFDPKRAKKTFAQVRREKLGTELLFQTRPEYTIEDCMADAAKQALERAGMTMSDIAEIHISTVSPTDRISRSRSAVSEKLGVNNIPIMELSHGCAGSLYALESGRRASLLKNAPILVIAGDDVRRDVINLQDWAQSGIFGSGAGSAILVPVKNGKGLHPVNFWTDTTITPYARMDPMTGKFAMDGKKLGELAPATYHAFLDYLLQAYNLPKDKVYVIPHQLNGHLIEEFRKQAELREDQVLNIVNRFGNTSNGSVLLALNHAITHRLKIGNYGVIFGVGAGFDKACSIYEPDRELILPRVIKILIADDEQGVRESKVMGYQTFLEGHEKLPQNVSFEYHTATSGEEAFQMALEIHPDILDFDQRMEGMNGSTAATMIHEALGPIPTVINSGFSDAADMRAFGELKLTKHREYILKQDMNIMDYANFLVEFMYKSNIL
;
A
#
# COMPACT_ATOMS: atom_id res chain seq x y z
N MET A 1 -18.08 29.18 -7.29
CA MET A 1 -18.10 28.92 -5.83
C MET A 1 -16.87 28.15 -5.35
N THR A 2 -16.03 27.59 -6.22
CA THR A 2 -14.79 26.87 -5.87
C THR A 2 -13.70 27.75 -5.26
N ASP A 3 -13.71 29.05 -5.54
CA ASP A 3 -12.61 29.98 -5.20
C ASP A 3 -12.56 30.40 -3.71
N GLN A 4 -13.51 29.96 -2.87
CA GLN A 4 -13.53 30.28 -1.44
C GLN A 4 -13.11 29.12 -0.53
N PHE A 5 -12.80 27.94 -1.07
CA PHE A 5 -12.59 26.73 -0.26
C PHE A 5 -11.14 26.47 0.16
N PHE A 6 -10.19 27.11 -0.51
CA PHE A 6 -8.77 26.89 -0.27
C PHE A 6 -8.08 28.24 -0.17
N ILE A 7 -7.66 28.63 1.04
CA ILE A 7 -6.56 29.58 1.17
C ILE A 7 -5.30 28.73 1.09
N PRO A 8 -4.57 28.72 -0.04
CA PRO A 8 -3.32 28.00 -0.13
C PRO A 8 -2.35 28.55 0.92
N THR A 9 -1.77 27.66 1.74
CA THR A 9 -0.62 28.06 2.53
C THR A 9 0.53 28.28 1.54
N PRO A 10 1.18 29.46 1.52
CA PRO A 10 2.30 29.70 0.63
C PRO A 10 3.41 28.70 0.93
N VAL A 11 3.79 27.90 -0.07
CA VAL A 11 4.96 27.02 0.02
C VAL A 11 6.19 27.93 0.08
N LYS A 12 6.96 27.88 1.16
CA LYS A 12 8.23 28.62 1.26
C LYS A 12 9.33 27.81 0.58
N GLU A 13 10.38 28.45 0.07
CA GLU A 13 11.54 27.72 -0.50
C GLU A 13 12.11 26.66 0.46
N ARG A 14 12.16 26.96 1.76
CA ARG A 14 12.56 25.99 2.79
C ARG A 14 11.63 24.77 2.95
N ASP A 15 10.38 24.87 2.48
CA ASP A 15 9.40 23.79 2.50
C ASP A 15 9.54 22.89 1.24
N LEU A 16 10.34 23.31 0.26
CA LEU A 16 10.73 22.54 -0.93
C LEU A 16 11.96 21.67 -0.67
N GLU A 17 12.81 22.03 0.28
CA GLU A 17 13.87 21.15 0.76
C GLU A 17 13.24 20.07 1.64
N THR A 18 13.02 18.88 1.06
CA THR A 18 12.49 17.78 1.84
C THR A 18 13.55 17.25 2.78
N GLN A 19 13.19 17.23 4.07
CA GLN A 19 14.08 16.84 5.15
C GLN A 19 13.66 15.54 5.82
N VAL A 20 12.61 14.86 5.35
CA VAL A 20 12.17 13.56 5.88
C VAL A 20 11.77 12.61 4.76
N ALA A 21 12.28 11.38 4.78
CA ALA A 21 11.86 10.29 3.90
C ALA A 21 11.04 9.23 4.64
N ILE A 22 10.38 8.37 3.88
CA ILE A 22 9.70 7.17 4.40
C ILE A 22 10.65 5.98 4.20
N ALA A 23 11.27 5.50 5.27
CA ALA A 23 12.23 4.39 5.25
C ALA A 23 11.56 3.02 5.17
N GLY A 24 10.33 2.91 5.66
CA GLY A 24 9.55 1.68 5.79
C GLY A 24 8.07 1.97 5.75
N THR A 25 7.26 1.12 5.11
CA THR A 25 5.80 1.13 5.24
C THR A 25 5.26 -0.24 5.57
N GLY A 26 4.07 -0.28 6.17
CA GLY A 26 3.33 -1.52 6.43
C GLY A 26 1.85 -1.33 6.23
N GLY A 27 1.14 -2.42 5.96
CA GLY A 27 -0.30 -2.39 5.71
C GLY A 27 -0.94 -3.72 6.03
N VAL A 28 -1.89 -3.72 6.95
CA VAL A 28 -2.56 -4.91 7.47
C VAL A 28 -4.06 -4.71 7.54
N HIS A 29 -4.82 -5.71 7.10
CA HIS A 29 -6.23 -5.89 7.43
C HIS A 29 -6.38 -7.12 8.33
N PRO A 30 -7.43 -7.22 9.15
CA PRO A 30 -7.65 -8.43 9.93
C PRO A 30 -8.00 -9.61 9.01
N PRO A 31 -7.77 -10.86 9.46
CA PRO A 31 -7.97 -12.05 8.63
C PRO A 31 -9.44 -12.47 8.49
N TYR A 32 -10.38 -11.77 9.13
CA TYR A 32 -11.80 -12.15 9.12
C TYR A 32 -12.56 -11.41 8.04
N LEU A 33 -12.77 -12.09 6.92
CA LEU A 33 -13.66 -11.65 5.85
C LEU A 33 -15.11 -11.63 6.37
N LEU A 34 -15.82 -10.56 6.06
CA LEU A 34 -17.23 -10.39 6.38
C LEU A 34 -18.08 -10.83 5.19
N ASP A 35 -18.90 -11.86 5.41
CA ASP A 35 -19.82 -12.38 4.41
C ASP A 35 -20.95 -11.38 4.12
N ASP A 36 -21.25 -11.16 2.84
CA ASP A 36 -22.35 -10.31 2.38
C ASP A 36 -23.70 -10.74 2.97
N ALA A 37 -23.93 -12.04 3.18
CA ALA A 37 -25.15 -12.55 3.80
C ALA A 37 -25.27 -12.11 5.27
N VAL A 38 -24.14 -12.00 5.98
CA VAL A 38 -24.12 -11.48 7.35
C VAL A 38 -24.43 -10.00 7.34
N ILE A 39 -23.88 -9.23 6.41
CA ILE A 39 -24.18 -7.79 6.29
C ILE A 39 -25.66 -7.59 5.96
N GLU A 40 -26.18 -8.29 4.95
CA GLU A 40 -27.56 -8.21 4.50
C GLU A 40 -28.57 -8.53 5.62
N HIS A 41 -28.21 -9.41 6.56
CA HIS A 41 -29.05 -9.74 7.72
C HIS A 41 -29.34 -8.53 8.63
N PHE A 42 -28.39 -7.59 8.77
CA PHE A 42 -28.55 -6.43 9.66
C PHE A 42 -29.13 -5.20 8.96
N VAL A 43 -29.10 -5.16 7.63
CA VAL A 43 -29.52 -4.00 6.85
C VAL A 43 -31.05 -3.94 6.73
N HIS A 44 -31.65 -2.80 7.07
CA HIS A 44 -33.10 -2.61 7.05
C HIS A 44 -33.60 -1.79 5.86
N ASN A 45 -32.73 -1.00 5.23
CA ASN A 45 -33.08 -0.09 4.14
C ASN A 45 -32.65 -0.58 2.74
N PHE A 46 -32.44 -1.89 2.59
CA PHE A 46 -32.17 -2.55 1.32
C PHE A 46 -33.20 -3.65 1.06
N ASP A 47 -33.69 -3.72 -0.17
CA ASP A 47 -34.58 -4.80 -0.64
C ASP A 47 -34.03 -5.37 -1.95
N PRO A 48 -33.50 -6.61 -1.96
CA PRO A 48 -32.92 -7.22 -3.16
C PRO A 48 -33.96 -7.43 -4.27
N LYS A 49 -35.25 -7.65 -3.93
CA LYS A 49 -36.32 -7.79 -4.93
C LYS A 49 -36.58 -6.47 -5.64
N ARG A 50 -36.60 -5.37 -4.89
CA ARG A 50 -36.73 -4.02 -5.45
C ARG A 50 -35.50 -3.62 -6.25
N ALA A 51 -34.31 -3.96 -5.77
CA ALA A 51 -33.04 -3.68 -6.45
C ALA A 51 -32.85 -4.53 -7.71
N LYS A 52 -33.55 -5.67 -7.81
CA LYS A 52 -33.36 -6.71 -8.85
C LYS A 52 -31.90 -7.20 -8.95
N LYS A 53 -31.18 -7.10 -7.84
CA LYS A 53 -29.75 -7.42 -7.69
C LYS A 53 -29.50 -7.88 -6.26
N THR A 54 -28.52 -8.75 -6.07
CA THR A 54 -28.05 -9.16 -4.74
C THR A 54 -27.38 -7.98 -4.03
N PHE A 55 -27.28 -8.04 -2.70
CA PHE A 55 -26.55 -7.04 -1.91
C PHE A 55 -25.11 -6.87 -2.41
N ALA A 56 -24.39 -7.97 -2.63
CA ALA A 56 -23.03 -8.00 -3.17
C ALA A 56 -22.90 -7.25 -4.51
N GLN A 57 -23.84 -7.48 -5.43
CA GLN A 57 -23.85 -6.80 -6.74
C GLN A 57 -24.04 -5.29 -6.57
N VAL A 58 -25.00 -4.85 -5.73
CA VAL A 58 -25.25 -3.43 -5.50
C VAL A 58 -24.06 -2.76 -4.82
N ARG A 59 -23.45 -3.43 -3.84
CA ARG A 59 -22.24 -2.98 -3.14
C ARG A 59 -21.07 -2.78 -4.11
N ARG A 60 -20.78 -3.76 -4.96
CA ARG A 60 -19.74 -3.62 -6.01
C ARG A 60 -20.04 -2.46 -6.95
N GLU A 61 -21.27 -2.35 -7.46
CA GLU A 61 -21.64 -1.34 -8.45
C GLU A 61 -21.70 0.09 -7.90
N LYS A 62 -22.16 0.27 -6.66
CA LYS A 62 -22.42 1.59 -6.08
C LYS A 62 -21.30 2.08 -5.15
N LEU A 63 -20.59 1.16 -4.53
CA LEU A 63 -19.56 1.47 -3.52
C LEU A 63 -18.16 1.11 -3.99
N GLY A 64 -18.03 0.28 -5.03
CA GLY A 64 -16.74 -0.21 -5.53
C GLY A 64 -16.02 -1.14 -4.55
N THR A 65 -16.73 -1.67 -3.55
CA THR A 65 -16.21 -2.60 -2.54
C THR A 65 -16.56 -4.04 -2.88
N GLU A 66 -15.61 -4.95 -2.72
CA GLU A 66 -15.82 -6.39 -2.93
C GLU A 66 -15.54 -7.19 -1.66
N LEU A 67 -14.48 -6.85 -0.94
CA LEU A 67 -14.10 -7.50 0.31
C LEU A 67 -14.20 -6.49 1.45
N LEU A 68 -14.71 -6.93 2.59
CA LEU A 68 -14.71 -6.18 3.84
C LEU A 68 -14.16 -7.07 4.92
N PHE A 69 -13.18 -6.57 5.65
CA PHE A 69 -12.59 -7.27 6.78
C PHE A 69 -13.05 -6.62 8.07
N GLN A 70 -13.22 -7.42 9.13
CA GLN A 70 -13.59 -6.94 10.45
C GLN A 70 -12.66 -7.52 11.51
N THR A 71 -12.37 -6.79 12.58
CA THR A 71 -11.64 -7.35 13.73
C THR A 71 -12.53 -8.28 14.54
N ARG A 72 -11.91 -9.08 15.42
CA ARG A 72 -12.61 -9.89 16.43
C ARG A 72 -11.97 -9.69 17.81
N PRO A 73 -12.57 -10.16 18.91
CA PRO A 73 -11.96 -10.03 20.24
C PRO A 73 -10.55 -10.62 20.33
N GLU A 74 -10.27 -11.68 19.58
CA GLU A 74 -8.97 -12.37 19.54
C GLU A 74 -7.90 -11.67 18.69
N TYR A 75 -8.29 -10.75 17.82
CA TYR A 75 -7.38 -9.98 16.96
C TYR A 75 -7.99 -8.62 16.66
N THR A 76 -7.55 -7.62 17.40
CA THR A 76 -8.14 -6.29 17.47
C THR A 76 -7.52 -5.32 16.46
N ILE A 77 -7.98 -4.07 16.44
CA ILE A 77 -7.37 -3.07 15.58
C ILE A 77 -5.93 -2.75 16.01
N GLU A 78 -5.63 -2.82 17.30
CA GLU A 78 -4.27 -2.66 17.83
C GLU A 78 -3.34 -3.81 17.40
N ASP A 79 -3.86 -5.02 17.16
CA ASP A 79 -3.11 -6.11 16.50
C ASP A 79 -2.73 -5.72 15.07
N CYS A 80 -3.70 -5.24 14.26
CA CYS A 80 -3.41 -4.74 12.92
C CYS A 80 -2.36 -3.62 12.94
N MET A 81 -2.45 -2.69 13.89
CA MET A 81 -1.50 -1.58 14.05
C MET A 81 -0.09 -2.07 14.37
N ALA A 82 0.04 -3.02 15.30
CA ALA A 82 1.32 -3.60 15.67
C ALA A 82 1.94 -4.38 14.51
N ASP A 83 1.15 -5.16 13.77
CA ASP A 83 1.66 -5.94 12.65
C ASP A 83 2.01 -5.07 11.44
N ALA A 84 1.25 -4.00 11.19
CA ALA A 84 1.65 -2.99 10.20
C ALA A 84 2.98 -2.34 10.61
N ALA A 85 3.17 -1.98 11.88
CA ALA A 85 4.44 -1.45 12.37
C ALA A 85 5.60 -2.42 12.18
N LYS A 86 5.42 -3.73 12.47
CA LYS A 86 6.43 -4.77 12.23
C LYS A 86 6.82 -4.85 10.75
N GLN A 87 5.85 -4.82 9.83
CA GLN A 87 6.14 -4.79 8.39
C GLN A 87 6.95 -3.55 7.98
N ALA A 88 6.65 -2.38 8.56
CA ALA A 88 7.42 -1.17 8.27
C ALA A 88 8.85 -1.26 8.80
N LEU A 89 9.05 -1.80 10.01
CA LEU A 89 10.38 -2.01 10.60
C LEU A 89 11.22 -2.97 9.78
N GLU A 90 10.64 -4.12 9.42
CA GLU A 90 11.27 -5.13 8.56
C GLU A 90 11.70 -4.51 7.23
N ARG A 91 10.80 -3.81 6.55
CA ARG A 91 11.11 -3.13 5.28
C ARG A 91 12.04 -1.93 5.42
N ALA A 92 12.22 -1.38 6.62
CA ALA A 92 13.21 -0.35 6.90
C ALA A 92 14.56 -0.93 7.33
N GLY A 93 14.65 -2.25 7.57
CA GLY A 93 15.83 -2.87 8.19
C GLY A 93 16.11 -2.32 9.58
N MET A 94 15.06 -1.89 10.28
CA MET A 94 15.12 -1.23 11.58
C MET A 94 14.48 -2.10 12.67
N THR A 95 14.83 -1.79 13.90
CA THR A 95 14.29 -2.39 15.10
C THR A 95 13.62 -1.33 15.96
N MET A 96 12.84 -1.74 16.97
CA MET A 96 12.22 -0.79 17.89
C MET A 96 13.25 0.07 18.65
N SER A 97 14.50 -0.37 18.81
CA SER A 97 15.57 0.46 19.43
C SER A 97 16.00 1.65 18.58
N ASP A 98 15.70 1.64 17.27
CA ASP A 98 15.98 2.75 16.37
C ASP A 98 14.89 3.83 16.42
N ILE A 99 13.70 3.49 16.94
CA ILE A 99 12.52 4.38 16.96
C ILE A 99 12.54 5.29 18.19
N ALA A 100 12.54 6.61 17.95
CA ALA A 100 12.53 7.60 19.03
C ALA A 100 11.14 7.85 19.62
N GLU A 101 10.08 7.83 18.79
CA GLU A 101 8.68 7.98 19.20
C GLU A 101 7.74 7.22 18.26
N ILE A 102 6.54 6.91 18.76
CA ILE A 102 5.43 6.34 17.98
C ILE A 102 4.26 7.32 17.96
N HIS A 103 3.72 7.61 16.78
CA HIS A 103 2.57 8.50 16.59
C HIS A 103 1.42 7.67 16.00
N ILE A 104 0.32 7.53 16.76
CA ILE A 104 -0.83 6.71 16.41
C ILE A 104 -2.02 7.60 16.05
N SER A 105 -2.80 7.25 15.03
CA SER A 105 -4.10 7.86 14.74
C SER A 105 -5.22 6.83 14.69
N THR A 106 -6.27 7.04 15.49
CA THR A 106 -7.46 6.18 15.53
C THR A 106 -8.67 6.94 16.09
N VAL A 107 -9.86 6.58 15.61
CA VAL A 107 -11.15 7.02 16.17
C VAL A 107 -12.02 5.86 16.67
N SER A 108 -11.48 4.65 16.64
CA SER A 108 -12.14 3.43 17.10
C SER A 108 -11.27 2.64 18.09
N PRO A 109 -10.73 3.29 19.14
CA PRO A 109 -9.92 2.59 20.12
C PRO A 109 -10.76 1.51 20.82
N THR A 110 -10.16 0.34 21.09
CA THR A 110 -10.86 -0.75 21.80
C THR A 110 -11.31 -0.36 23.20
N ASP A 111 -10.63 0.60 23.83
CA ASP A 111 -10.99 1.20 25.11
C ASP A 111 -10.79 2.72 25.05
N ARG A 112 -11.82 3.45 25.49
CA ARG A 112 -11.91 4.92 25.37
C ARG A 112 -10.96 5.68 26.31
N ILE A 113 -10.35 5.00 27.29
CA ILE A 113 -9.45 5.62 28.27
C ILE A 113 -8.04 5.03 28.09
N SER A 114 -7.33 5.52 27.07
CA SER A 114 -5.86 5.44 26.90
C SER A 114 -5.20 4.10 26.54
N ARG A 115 -5.96 3.03 26.26
CA ARG A 115 -5.31 1.75 25.93
C ARG A 115 -4.82 1.58 24.51
N SER A 116 -5.31 2.27 23.47
CA SER A 116 -4.78 1.95 22.13
C SER A 116 -3.26 2.18 22.05
N ARG A 117 -2.73 3.25 22.67
CA ARG A 117 -1.29 3.38 22.92
C ARG A 117 -0.70 2.23 23.74
N SER A 118 -1.26 1.93 24.91
CA SER A 118 -0.72 0.92 25.83
C SER A 118 -0.72 -0.50 25.22
N ALA A 119 -1.79 -0.85 24.51
CA ALA A 119 -1.97 -2.12 23.82
C ALA A 119 -1.06 -2.23 22.60
N VAL A 120 -0.90 -1.16 21.80
CA VAL A 120 0.11 -1.16 20.73
C VAL A 120 1.52 -1.30 21.31
N SER A 121 1.83 -0.60 22.42
CA SER A 121 3.11 -0.73 23.12
C SER A 121 3.38 -2.17 23.57
N GLU A 122 2.39 -2.80 24.22
CA GLU A 122 2.46 -4.20 24.67
C GLU A 122 2.68 -5.16 23.50
N LYS A 123 1.90 -5.02 22.41
CA LYS A 123 1.97 -5.86 21.21
C LYS A 123 3.27 -5.69 20.41
N LEU A 124 3.90 -4.52 20.52
CA LEU A 124 5.24 -4.25 19.99
C LEU A 124 6.36 -4.67 20.94
N GLY A 125 6.03 -5.09 22.18
CA GLY A 125 7.00 -5.51 23.18
C GLY A 125 7.86 -4.38 23.74
N VAL A 126 7.36 -3.13 23.73
CA VAL A 126 8.11 -1.96 24.18
C VAL A 126 7.44 -1.30 25.38
N ASN A 127 8.24 -0.82 26.34
CA ASN A 127 7.75 -0.13 27.54
C ASN A 127 8.36 1.27 27.74
N ASN A 128 9.32 1.68 26.90
CA ASN A 128 10.12 2.90 27.10
C ASN A 128 10.12 3.85 25.89
N ILE A 129 9.24 3.64 24.91
CA ILE A 129 9.13 4.52 23.74
C ILE A 129 7.88 5.39 23.91
N PRO A 130 7.99 6.73 23.85
CA PRO A 130 6.84 7.61 23.92
C PRO A 130 5.85 7.34 22.79
N ILE A 131 4.57 7.20 23.13
CA ILE A 131 3.49 7.06 22.16
C ILE A 131 2.54 8.25 22.29
N MET A 132 2.37 8.98 21.18
CA MET A 132 1.37 10.03 21.01
C MET A 132 0.17 9.45 20.25
N GLU A 133 -1.05 9.77 20.68
CA GLU A 133 -2.29 9.35 20.01
C GLU A 133 -3.07 10.58 19.55
N LEU A 134 -3.52 10.53 18.30
CA LEU A 134 -4.29 11.55 17.62
C LEU A 134 -5.67 11.00 17.28
N SER A 135 -6.70 11.81 17.51
CA SER A 135 -8.09 11.49 17.15
C SER A 135 -8.59 12.51 16.14
N HIS A 136 -8.24 12.29 14.88
CA HIS A 136 -8.82 12.98 13.72
C HIS A 136 -9.41 11.87 12.84
N GLY A 137 -10.56 12.11 12.21
CA GLY A 137 -11.27 11.08 11.44
C GLY A 137 -10.47 10.54 10.24
N CYS A 138 -11.11 10.34 9.10
CA CYS A 138 -10.44 9.78 7.92
C CYS A 138 -9.22 10.57 7.37
N ALA A 139 -8.97 11.80 7.84
CA ALA A 139 -7.76 12.57 7.54
C ALA A 139 -6.61 12.33 8.54
N GLY A 140 -6.83 11.63 9.65
CA GLY A 140 -5.92 11.59 10.79
C GLY A 140 -4.57 10.94 10.50
N SER A 141 -4.49 10.03 9.52
CA SER A 141 -3.21 9.53 9.00
C SER A 141 -2.28 10.66 8.52
N LEU A 142 -2.79 11.69 7.85
CA LEU A 142 -1.97 12.82 7.39
C LEU A 142 -1.57 13.74 8.55
N TYR A 143 -2.43 13.90 9.56
CA TYR A 143 -2.08 14.62 10.78
C TYR A 143 -0.96 13.89 11.54
N ALA A 144 -1.03 12.57 11.64
CA ALA A 144 0.02 11.74 12.24
C ALA A 144 1.32 11.78 11.43
N LEU A 145 1.24 11.77 10.09
CA LEU A 145 2.41 11.94 9.24
C LEU A 145 3.10 13.28 9.45
N GLU A 146 2.38 14.41 9.49
CA GLU A 146 3.01 15.71 9.75
C GLU A 146 3.57 15.79 11.16
N SER A 147 2.83 15.33 12.16
CA SER A 147 3.29 15.30 13.55
C SER A 147 4.60 14.50 13.67
N GLY A 148 4.64 13.31 13.08
CA GLY A 148 5.82 12.46 13.04
C GLY A 148 6.97 13.09 12.25
N ARG A 149 6.68 13.73 11.11
CA ARG A 149 7.67 14.44 10.29
C ARG A 149 8.38 15.52 11.10
N ARG A 150 7.61 16.37 11.80
CA ARG A 150 8.15 17.42 12.67
C ARG A 150 8.95 16.86 13.83
N ALA A 151 8.48 15.79 14.46
CA ALA A 151 9.19 15.13 15.56
C ALA A 151 10.52 14.53 15.08
N SER A 152 10.52 13.91 13.90
CA SER A 152 11.70 13.29 13.30
C SER A 152 12.81 14.30 13.01
N LEU A 153 12.44 15.45 12.47
CA LEU A 153 13.36 16.57 12.24
C LEU A 153 13.91 17.15 13.55
N LEU A 154 13.02 17.42 14.50
CA LEU A 154 13.41 18.04 15.76
C LEU A 154 14.40 17.17 16.55
N LYS A 155 14.17 15.86 16.55
CA LYS A 155 15.01 14.89 17.28
C LYS A 155 16.18 14.39 16.47
N ASN A 156 16.16 14.61 15.16
CA ASN A 156 17.05 13.98 14.20
C ASN A 156 17.08 12.45 14.40
N ALA A 157 15.89 11.81 14.43
CA ALA A 157 15.73 10.39 14.70
C ALA A 157 14.51 9.76 14.00
N PRO A 158 14.47 8.44 13.79
CA PRO A 158 13.33 7.73 13.23
C PRO A 158 12.05 7.86 14.08
N ILE A 159 10.92 8.11 13.43
CA ILE A 159 9.59 8.15 14.07
C ILE A 159 8.67 7.16 13.38
N LEU A 160 8.02 6.29 14.16
CA LEU A 160 7.05 5.33 13.66
C LEU A 160 5.65 5.95 13.69
N VAL A 161 5.01 6.06 12.53
CA VAL A 161 3.63 6.53 12.39
C VAL A 161 2.73 5.32 12.11
N ILE A 162 1.62 5.21 12.82
CA ILE A 162 0.64 4.14 12.66
C ILE A 162 -0.76 4.74 12.62
N ALA A 163 -1.61 4.30 11.70
CA ALA A 163 -3.00 4.74 11.64
C ALA A 163 -3.90 3.54 11.37
N GLY A 164 -5.03 3.42 12.07
CA GLY A 164 -5.93 2.28 11.89
C GLY A 164 -7.26 2.46 12.60
N ASP A 165 -8.29 1.82 12.05
CA ASP A 165 -9.61 1.80 12.64
C ASP A 165 -10.35 0.48 12.40
N ASP A 166 -11.19 0.09 13.36
CA ASP A 166 -12.34 -0.79 13.15
C ASP A 166 -13.64 0.01 13.23
N VAL A 167 -14.03 0.56 12.08
CA VAL A 167 -15.19 1.45 11.95
C VAL A 167 -16.51 0.71 12.23
N ARG A 168 -16.54 -0.62 12.09
CA ARG A 168 -17.78 -1.41 12.20
C ARG A 168 -18.20 -1.68 13.63
N ARG A 169 -17.25 -1.76 14.57
CA ARG A 169 -17.49 -2.29 15.92
C ARG A 169 -18.51 -1.46 16.69
N ASP A 170 -18.35 -0.13 16.68
CA ASP A 170 -19.28 0.77 17.40
C ASP A 170 -19.56 2.09 16.69
N VAL A 171 -18.87 2.40 15.60
CA VAL A 171 -18.93 3.72 14.98
C VAL A 171 -20.11 3.84 14.03
N ILE A 172 -20.33 2.91 13.09
CA ILE A 172 -21.37 3.07 12.05
C ILE A 172 -22.74 2.48 12.38
N ASN A 173 -23.76 2.91 11.62
CA ASN A 173 -25.09 2.31 11.65
C ASN A 173 -25.17 1.07 10.74
N LEU A 174 -25.15 -0.12 11.35
CA LEU A 174 -25.22 -1.40 10.62
C LEU A 174 -26.58 -1.67 9.94
N GLN A 175 -27.61 -0.86 10.23
CA GLN A 175 -28.91 -0.97 9.57
C GLN A 175 -28.98 -0.24 8.22
N ASP A 176 -28.00 0.62 7.93
CA ASP A 176 -27.88 1.33 6.67
C ASP A 176 -26.99 0.55 5.69
N TRP A 177 -27.52 0.23 4.51
CA TRP A 177 -26.84 -0.60 3.52
C TRP A 177 -25.55 0.05 2.99
N ALA A 178 -25.54 1.38 2.83
CA ALA A 178 -24.42 2.09 2.25
C ALA A 178 -23.26 2.20 3.25
N GLN A 179 -23.55 2.53 4.51
CA GLN A 179 -22.55 2.50 5.59
C GLN A 179 -22.04 1.07 5.83
N SER A 180 -22.95 0.10 5.92
CA SER A 180 -22.60 -1.30 6.18
C SER A 180 -21.84 -1.95 5.03
N GLY A 181 -22.04 -1.46 3.80
CA GLY A 181 -21.38 -1.97 2.61
C GLY A 181 -20.03 -1.33 2.29
N ILE A 182 -19.64 -0.23 2.95
CA ILE A 182 -18.39 0.48 2.61
C ILE A 182 -17.27 0.28 3.63
N PHE A 183 -17.58 0.25 4.92
CA PHE A 183 -16.57 0.30 5.97
C PHE A 183 -16.02 -1.08 6.34
N GLY A 184 -14.70 -1.16 6.41
CA GLY A 184 -13.95 -2.30 6.91
C GLY A 184 -12.98 -1.88 8.02
N SER A 185 -12.13 -2.81 8.45
CA SER A 185 -11.08 -2.57 9.42
C SER A 185 -9.70 -2.74 8.80
N GLY A 186 -8.72 -1.97 9.28
CA GLY A 186 -7.33 -2.12 8.85
C GLY A 186 -6.44 -1.02 9.39
N ALA A 187 -5.14 -1.23 9.29
CA ALA A 187 -4.12 -0.31 9.72
C ALA A 187 -2.98 -0.20 8.70
N GLY A 188 -2.37 0.97 8.61
CA GLY A 188 -1.14 1.20 7.88
C GLY A 188 -0.11 1.90 8.74
N SER A 189 1.15 1.81 8.36
CA SER A 189 2.27 2.39 9.08
C SER A 189 3.32 2.96 8.13
N ALA A 190 4.11 3.91 8.64
CA ALA A 190 5.26 4.49 7.96
C ALA A 190 6.37 4.84 8.96
N ILE A 191 7.63 4.60 8.62
CA ILE A 191 8.78 5.06 9.40
C ILE A 191 9.37 6.30 8.73
N LEU A 192 9.38 7.40 9.46
CA LEU A 192 9.87 8.69 9.00
C LEU A 192 11.30 8.90 9.50
N VAL A 193 12.23 9.21 8.59
CA VAL A 193 13.66 9.42 8.91
C VAL A 193 14.14 10.77 8.38
N PRO A 194 14.98 11.51 9.12
CA PRO A 194 15.51 12.77 8.66
C PRO A 194 16.51 12.55 7.51
N VAL A 195 16.51 13.44 6.53
CA VAL A 195 17.43 13.43 5.38
C VAL A 195 18.04 14.81 5.20
N LYS A 196 19.33 14.86 4.86
CA LYS A 196 20.09 16.12 4.83
C LYS A 196 19.82 16.97 3.59
N ASN A 197 19.46 16.35 2.47
CA ASN A 197 19.06 16.96 1.20
C ASN A 197 18.53 15.81 0.34
N GLY A 198 17.22 15.72 0.10
CA GLY A 198 16.70 14.55 -0.60
C GLY A 198 15.25 14.67 -0.99
N LYS A 199 14.77 13.59 -1.60
CA LYS A 199 13.35 13.40 -1.92
C LYS A 199 12.66 12.83 -0.68
N GLY A 200 11.38 13.10 -0.49
CA GLY A 200 10.63 12.46 0.59
C GLY A 200 9.25 13.03 0.82
N LEU A 201 8.81 13.02 2.07
CA LEU A 201 7.52 13.56 2.47
C LEU A 201 7.61 15.08 2.68
N HIS A 202 6.89 15.82 1.85
CA HIS A 202 6.74 17.27 1.97
C HIS A 202 5.82 17.63 3.16
N PRO A 203 5.89 18.89 3.65
CA PRO A 203 4.95 19.37 4.66
C PRO A 203 3.50 19.14 4.26
N VAL A 204 2.71 18.64 5.20
CA VAL A 204 1.28 18.43 4.95
C VAL A 204 0.53 19.75 5.08
N ASN A 205 -0.35 20.02 4.12
CA ASN A 205 -1.23 21.18 4.12
C ASN A 205 -2.59 20.77 4.70
N PHE A 206 -3.13 21.56 5.63
CA PHE A 206 -4.36 21.24 6.36
C PHE A 206 -5.40 22.34 6.25
N TRP A 207 -6.66 21.94 6.25
CA TRP A 207 -7.80 22.83 6.37
C TRP A 207 -8.89 22.15 7.21
N THR A 208 -9.61 22.95 8.00
CA THR A 208 -10.81 22.52 8.72
C THR A 208 -12.00 23.32 8.21
N ASP A 209 -13.03 22.62 7.76
CA ASP A 209 -14.22 23.19 7.15
C ASP A 209 -15.47 22.77 7.94
N THR A 210 -15.96 23.67 8.78
CA THR A 210 -17.11 23.40 9.65
C THR A 210 -18.45 23.43 8.90
N THR A 211 -18.47 23.87 7.64
CA THR A 211 -19.71 23.91 6.84
C THR A 211 -20.17 22.51 6.43
N ILE A 212 -19.26 21.53 6.45
CA ILE A 212 -19.53 20.14 6.08
C ILE A 212 -19.83 19.27 7.31
N THR A 213 -19.49 19.71 8.52
CA THR A 213 -19.73 18.99 9.79
C THR A 213 -21.17 18.47 9.95
N PRO A 214 -22.23 19.17 9.54
CA PRO A 214 -23.60 18.64 9.63
C PRO A 214 -23.83 17.35 8.85
N TYR A 215 -23.03 17.08 7.81
CA TYR A 215 -23.16 15.92 6.92
C TYR A 215 -22.30 14.72 7.33
N ALA A 216 -21.40 14.87 8.30
CA ALA A 216 -20.51 13.81 8.77
C ALA A 216 -20.10 14.06 10.23
N ARG A 217 -20.77 13.42 11.19
CA ARG A 217 -20.50 13.60 12.61
C ARG A 217 -20.93 12.42 13.45
N MET A 218 -20.34 12.30 14.64
CA MET A 218 -20.90 11.42 15.68
C MET A 218 -22.20 12.04 16.20
N ASP A 219 -23.27 11.27 16.16
CA ASP A 219 -24.52 11.59 16.83
C ASP A 219 -24.30 11.46 18.34
N PRO A 220 -24.44 12.56 19.11
CA PRO A 220 -24.18 12.55 20.55
C PRO A 220 -25.18 11.69 21.34
N MET A 221 -26.36 11.41 20.78
CA MET A 221 -27.40 10.62 21.45
C MET A 221 -27.18 9.12 21.27
N THR A 222 -26.85 8.70 20.06
CA THR A 222 -26.66 7.28 19.73
C THR A 222 -25.22 6.83 19.85
N GLY A 223 -24.26 7.77 19.85
CA GLY A 223 -22.84 7.47 19.75
C GLY A 223 -22.46 6.83 18.42
N LYS A 224 -23.31 6.97 17.38
CA LYS A 224 -23.09 6.44 16.03
C LYS A 224 -22.72 7.53 15.04
N PHE A 225 -22.01 7.19 14.00
CA PHE A 225 -21.60 8.06 12.92
C PHE A 225 -22.77 8.30 11.97
N ALA A 226 -23.25 9.53 11.97
CA ALA A 226 -24.27 10.02 11.05
C ALA A 226 -23.59 10.62 9.83
N MET A 227 -24.03 10.19 8.65
CA MET A 227 -23.45 10.57 7.37
C MET A 227 -24.53 10.82 6.32
N ASP A 228 -24.48 11.98 5.64
CA ASP A 228 -25.23 12.23 4.41
C ASP A 228 -24.34 11.85 3.22
N GLY A 229 -24.40 10.57 2.83
CA GLY A 229 -23.58 10.03 1.74
C GLY A 229 -23.81 10.71 0.39
N LYS A 230 -25.00 11.28 0.15
CA LYS A 230 -25.29 12.02 -1.08
C LYS A 230 -24.53 13.34 -1.10
N LYS A 231 -24.65 14.14 -0.04
CA LYS A 231 -23.95 15.42 0.08
C LYS A 231 -22.43 15.24 0.07
N LEU A 232 -21.92 14.25 0.79
CA LEU A 232 -20.48 13.96 0.78
C LEU A 232 -20.01 13.42 -0.57
N GLY A 233 -20.81 12.63 -1.27
CA GLY A 233 -20.51 12.15 -2.62
C GLY A 233 -20.43 13.28 -3.65
N GLU A 234 -21.25 14.32 -3.52
CA GLU A 234 -21.17 15.53 -4.35
C GLU A 234 -19.89 16.35 -4.07
N LEU A 235 -19.40 16.35 -2.83
CA LEU A 235 -18.26 17.18 -2.39
C LEU A 235 -16.89 16.51 -2.53
N ALA A 236 -16.83 15.18 -2.44
CA ALA A 236 -15.56 14.45 -2.38
C ALA A 236 -14.73 14.56 -3.69
N PRO A 237 -15.28 14.31 -4.90
CA PRO A 237 -14.53 14.48 -6.14
C PRO A 237 -14.05 15.92 -6.32
N ALA A 238 -14.89 16.92 -6.04
CA ALA A 238 -14.53 18.33 -6.13
C ALA A 238 -13.38 18.71 -5.18
N THR A 239 -13.34 18.12 -3.99
CA THR A 239 -12.24 18.32 -3.03
C THR A 239 -10.93 17.71 -3.54
N TYR A 240 -10.98 16.52 -4.13
CA TYR A 240 -9.80 15.88 -4.73
C TYR A 240 -9.26 16.64 -5.93
N HIS A 241 -10.14 17.20 -6.75
CA HIS A 241 -9.75 18.11 -7.83
C HIS A 241 -9.00 19.32 -7.30
N ALA A 242 -9.55 20.00 -6.29
CA ALA A 242 -8.91 21.16 -5.71
C ALA A 242 -7.55 20.84 -5.09
N PHE A 243 -7.39 19.68 -4.43
CA PHE A 243 -6.07 19.23 -3.95
C PHE A 243 -5.09 18.99 -5.09
N LEU A 244 -5.51 18.29 -6.15
CA LEU A 244 -4.64 18.00 -7.28
C LEU A 244 -4.17 19.31 -7.94
N ASP A 245 -5.10 20.21 -8.26
CA ASP A 245 -4.79 21.49 -8.90
C ASP A 245 -3.86 22.33 -8.03
N TYR A 246 -4.12 22.39 -6.71
CA TYR A 246 -3.26 23.07 -5.77
C TYR A 246 -1.83 22.51 -5.77
N LEU A 247 -1.67 21.18 -5.64
CA LEU A 247 -0.33 20.58 -5.57
C LEU A 247 0.42 20.67 -6.90
N LEU A 248 -0.26 20.49 -8.03
CA LEU A 248 0.33 20.66 -9.36
C LEU A 248 0.87 22.08 -9.55
N GLN A 249 0.10 23.09 -9.16
CA GLN A 249 0.49 24.49 -9.29
C GLN A 249 1.56 24.89 -8.28
N ALA A 250 1.36 24.58 -7.00
CA ALA A 250 2.24 25.03 -5.92
C ALA A 250 3.65 24.41 -5.97
N TYR A 251 3.77 23.21 -6.54
CA TYR A 251 5.04 22.48 -6.65
C TYR A 251 5.50 22.27 -8.10
N ASN A 252 4.82 22.88 -9.06
CA ASN A 252 5.12 22.79 -10.50
C ASN A 252 5.30 21.33 -10.99
N LEU A 253 4.39 20.44 -10.56
CA LEU A 253 4.49 19.02 -10.83
C LEU A 253 3.94 18.67 -12.23
N PRO A 254 4.63 17.82 -13.00
CA PRO A 254 4.11 17.32 -14.26
C PRO A 254 3.01 16.28 -14.01
N LYS A 255 1.80 16.56 -14.50
CA LYS A 255 0.57 15.76 -14.26
C LYS A 255 0.73 14.29 -14.64
N ASP A 256 1.52 13.97 -15.66
CA ASP A 256 1.78 12.60 -16.14
C ASP A 256 2.64 11.76 -15.19
N LYS A 257 3.40 12.40 -14.30
CA LYS A 257 4.24 11.77 -13.28
C LYS A 257 3.60 11.71 -11.88
N VAL A 258 2.38 12.21 -11.75
CA VAL A 258 1.66 12.20 -10.47
C VAL A 258 0.86 10.91 -10.31
N TYR A 259 0.99 10.30 -9.14
CA TYR A 259 0.20 9.17 -8.67
C TYR A 259 -0.60 9.61 -7.46
N VAL A 260 -1.92 9.66 -7.60
CA VAL A 260 -2.86 10.06 -6.56
C VAL A 260 -3.09 8.90 -5.61
N ILE A 261 -2.89 9.16 -4.32
CA ILE A 261 -3.09 8.24 -3.21
C ILE A 261 -4.19 8.85 -2.33
N PRO A 262 -5.47 8.72 -2.72
CA PRO A 262 -6.56 9.36 -2.02
C PRO A 262 -6.99 8.54 -0.81
N HIS A 263 -7.69 9.19 0.13
CA HIS A 263 -8.48 8.48 1.13
C HIS A 263 -9.47 7.52 0.43
N GLN A 264 -9.50 6.27 0.88
CA GLN A 264 -10.24 5.18 0.26
C GLN A 264 -11.72 5.22 0.67
N LEU A 265 -12.45 6.25 0.21
CA LEU A 265 -13.83 6.51 0.66
C LEU A 265 -14.90 5.66 -0.03
N ASN A 266 -14.85 5.58 -1.36
CA ASN A 266 -15.80 4.85 -2.21
C ASN A 266 -15.13 4.69 -3.58
N GLY A 267 -15.06 3.45 -4.08
CA GLY A 267 -14.34 3.15 -5.31
C GLY A 267 -14.96 3.84 -6.54
N HIS A 268 -16.27 4.06 -6.56
CA HIS A 268 -16.94 4.78 -7.63
C HIS A 268 -16.60 6.27 -7.65
N LEU A 269 -16.58 6.92 -6.48
CA LEU A 269 -16.26 8.35 -6.37
C LEU A 269 -14.78 8.62 -6.71
N ILE A 270 -13.88 7.71 -6.33
CA ILE A 270 -12.46 7.78 -6.71
C ILE A 270 -12.33 7.65 -8.24
N GLU A 271 -13.07 6.73 -8.86
CA GLU A 271 -13.06 6.55 -10.30
C GLU A 271 -13.71 7.72 -11.06
N GLU A 272 -14.76 8.32 -10.50
CA GLU A 272 -15.36 9.54 -11.02
C GLU A 272 -14.35 10.69 -11.02
N PHE A 273 -13.66 10.91 -9.89
CA PHE A 273 -12.57 11.88 -9.80
C PHE A 273 -11.48 11.60 -10.86
N ARG A 274 -11.02 10.33 -10.99
CA ARG A 274 -10.00 9.97 -11.98
C ARG A 274 -10.42 10.37 -13.39
N LYS A 275 -11.65 10.05 -13.79
CA LYS A 275 -12.19 10.38 -15.12
C LYS A 275 -12.29 11.88 -15.34
N GLN A 276 -12.84 12.61 -14.37
CA GLN A 276 -12.96 14.06 -14.44
C GLN A 276 -11.58 14.74 -14.46
N ALA A 277 -10.60 14.17 -13.76
CA ALA A 277 -9.22 14.66 -13.74
C ALA A 277 -8.41 14.22 -14.96
N GLU A 278 -8.98 13.42 -15.87
CA GLU A 278 -8.31 12.90 -17.07
C GLU A 278 -6.97 12.20 -16.74
N LEU A 279 -6.91 11.52 -15.60
CA LEU A 279 -5.75 10.74 -15.17
C LEU A 279 -5.85 9.32 -15.72
N ARG A 280 -4.71 8.70 -16.03
CA ARG A 280 -4.69 7.29 -16.43
C ARG A 280 -5.12 6.37 -15.28
N GLU A 281 -5.54 5.16 -15.60
CA GLU A 281 -5.99 4.17 -14.61
C GLU A 281 -4.90 3.83 -13.57
N ASP A 282 -3.64 3.78 -13.99
CA ASP A 282 -2.50 3.51 -13.11
C ASP A 282 -2.13 4.67 -12.18
N GLN A 283 -2.59 5.89 -12.49
CA GLN A 283 -2.24 7.10 -11.74
C GLN A 283 -3.10 7.33 -10.50
N VAL A 284 -4.21 6.62 -10.30
CA VAL A 284 -5.08 6.85 -9.13
C VAL A 284 -5.27 5.54 -8.39
N LEU A 285 -4.82 5.50 -7.14
CA LEU A 285 -4.98 4.32 -6.31
C LEU A 285 -6.42 4.16 -5.85
N ASN A 286 -6.99 3.01 -6.23
CA ASN A 286 -8.30 2.56 -5.81
C ASN A 286 -8.20 1.12 -5.33
N ILE A 287 -8.03 0.96 -4.02
CA ILE A 287 -7.94 -0.35 -3.34
C ILE A 287 -9.17 -0.60 -2.45
N VAL A 288 -10.22 0.23 -2.59
CA VAL A 288 -11.50 0.12 -1.87
C VAL A 288 -12.15 -1.24 -2.13
N ASN A 289 -11.98 -1.80 -3.33
CA ASN A 289 -12.48 -3.13 -3.66
C ASN A 289 -11.92 -4.21 -2.73
N ARG A 290 -10.66 -4.09 -2.31
CA ARG A 290 -9.95 -5.07 -1.49
C ARG A 290 -10.09 -4.84 0.01
N PHE A 291 -10.15 -3.59 0.47
CA PHE A 291 -10.04 -3.28 1.90
C PHE A 291 -11.24 -2.49 2.45
N GLY A 292 -12.13 -2.02 1.59
CA GLY A 292 -13.16 -1.06 1.97
C GLY A 292 -12.58 0.27 2.44
N ASN A 293 -13.42 1.07 3.08
CA ASN A 293 -13.01 2.27 3.80
C ASN A 293 -12.60 1.89 5.23
N THR A 294 -11.32 2.03 5.55
CA THR A 294 -10.72 1.72 6.87
C THR A 294 -10.42 2.98 7.68
N SER A 295 -11.13 4.08 7.39
CA SER A 295 -11.01 5.40 8.03
C SER A 295 -9.55 5.87 8.16
N ASN A 296 -8.98 5.95 9.38
CA ASN A 296 -7.58 6.37 9.57
C ASN A 296 -6.57 5.45 8.86
N GLY A 297 -6.87 4.16 8.76
CA GLY A 297 -6.00 3.21 8.07
C GLY A 297 -5.91 3.45 6.56
N SER A 298 -6.95 4.03 5.95
CA SER A 298 -7.15 4.06 4.50
C SER A 298 -5.97 4.65 3.73
N VAL A 299 -5.44 5.79 4.17
CA VAL A 299 -4.40 6.48 3.42
C VAL A 299 -3.04 5.79 3.59
N LEU A 300 -2.69 5.34 4.80
CA LEU A 300 -1.41 4.64 4.99
C LEU A 300 -1.42 3.24 4.34
N LEU A 301 -2.56 2.55 4.32
CA LEU A 301 -2.75 1.33 3.53
C LEU A 301 -2.56 1.59 2.03
N ALA A 302 -3.16 2.67 1.51
CA ALA A 302 -3.00 3.05 0.12
C ALA A 302 -1.56 3.48 -0.20
N LEU A 303 -0.92 4.25 0.68
CA LEU A 303 0.47 4.68 0.54
C LEU A 303 1.43 3.48 0.56
N ASN A 304 1.22 2.53 1.46
CA ASN A 304 1.94 1.26 1.48
C ASN A 304 1.80 0.54 0.13
N HIS A 305 0.57 0.35 -0.36
CA HIS A 305 0.33 -0.28 -1.68
C HIS A 305 0.96 0.51 -2.84
N ALA A 306 0.98 1.85 -2.74
CA ALA A 306 1.62 2.71 -3.73
C ALA A 306 3.11 2.43 -3.76
N ILE A 307 3.79 2.56 -2.64
CA ILE A 307 5.24 2.42 -2.53
C ILE A 307 5.70 1.01 -2.92
N THR A 308 4.94 -0.02 -2.56
CA THR A 308 5.32 -1.40 -2.88
C THR A 308 5.10 -1.77 -4.35
N HIS A 309 4.03 -1.29 -4.99
CA HIS A 309 3.62 -1.81 -6.31
C HIS A 309 3.47 -0.80 -7.44
N ARG A 310 3.22 0.48 -7.15
CA ARG A 310 2.75 1.46 -8.15
C ARG A 310 3.68 2.64 -8.33
N LEU A 311 4.03 3.32 -7.25
CA LEU A 311 4.83 4.52 -7.23
C LEU A 311 6.29 4.16 -7.49
N LYS A 312 6.87 4.77 -8.52
CA LYS A 312 8.25 4.55 -8.96
C LYS A 312 9.10 5.79 -8.72
N ILE A 313 10.40 5.61 -8.63
CA ILE A 313 11.35 6.72 -8.57
C ILE A 313 11.17 7.66 -9.75
N GLY A 314 11.24 8.95 -9.49
CA GLY A 314 11.07 10.00 -10.50
C GLY A 314 9.62 10.38 -10.78
N ASN A 315 8.68 9.69 -10.12
CA ASN A 315 7.27 10.06 -10.02
C ASN A 315 6.96 10.64 -8.64
N TYR A 316 5.78 11.26 -8.50
CA TYR A 316 5.34 11.90 -7.26
C TYR A 316 4.07 11.23 -6.75
N GLY A 317 4.05 10.83 -5.48
CA GLY A 317 2.82 10.45 -4.80
C GLY A 317 2.12 11.71 -4.28
N VAL A 318 0.91 12.02 -4.73
CA VAL A 318 0.09 13.08 -4.12
C VAL A 318 -0.95 12.44 -3.21
N ILE A 319 -0.88 12.77 -1.93
CA ILE A 319 -1.61 12.06 -0.87
C ILE A 319 -2.77 12.94 -0.42
N PHE A 320 -4.00 12.41 -0.43
CA PHE A 320 -5.19 13.16 -0.02
C PHE A 320 -5.85 12.53 1.21
N GLY A 321 -6.11 13.34 2.23
CA GLY A 321 -6.90 13.00 3.40
C GLY A 321 -8.16 13.86 3.47
N VAL A 322 -9.31 13.24 3.66
CA VAL A 322 -10.59 13.91 3.91
C VAL A 322 -11.36 13.13 4.96
N GLY A 323 -11.94 13.79 5.96
CA GLY A 323 -12.66 13.11 7.03
C GLY A 323 -13.60 14.00 7.82
N ALA A 324 -14.44 13.37 8.65
CA ALA A 324 -15.37 14.06 9.55
C ALA A 324 -14.62 15.01 10.50
N GLY A 325 -15.18 16.20 10.70
CA GLY A 325 -14.49 17.38 11.26
C GLY A 325 -15.08 18.71 10.75
N PHE A 326 -15.04 19.04 9.46
CA PHE A 326 -14.49 18.29 8.33
C PHE A 326 -13.04 18.67 8.07
N ASP A 327 -12.13 17.72 8.25
CA ASP A 327 -10.70 17.93 8.05
C ASP A 327 -10.28 17.50 6.64
N LYS A 328 -9.45 18.34 6.03
CA LYS A 328 -8.91 18.20 4.69
C LYS A 328 -7.40 18.31 4.80
N ALA A 329 -6.68 17.37 4.19
CA ALA A 329 -5.24 17.38 4.21
C ALA A 329 -4.68 16.90 2.87
N CYS A 330 -3.58 17.50 2.42
CA CYS A 330 -2.85 16.96 1.27
C CYS A 330 -1.33 17.17 1.40
N SER A 331 -0.56 16.27 0.78
CA SER A 331 0.89 16.35 0.74
C SER A 331 1.45 15.68 -0.52
N ILE A 332 2.75 15.86 -0.74
CA ILE A 332 3.54 15.20 -1.77
C ILE A 332 4.52 14.26 -1.09
N TYR A 333 4.66 13.08 -1.63
CA TYR A 333 5.75 12.16 -1.37
C TYR A 333 6.57 11.99 -2.64
N GLU A 334 7.81 12.45 -2.61
CA GLU A 334 8.79 12.20 -3.65
C GLU A 334 9.67 11.01 -3.22
N PRO A 335 9.61 9.85 -3.89
CA PRO A 335 10.41 8.71 -3.50
C PRO A 335 11.90 8.90 -3.79
N ASP A 336 12.76 8.60 -2.82
CA ASP A 336 14.22 8.70 -2.95
C ASP A 336 14.87 7.34 -3.26
N ARG A 337 15.82 7.30 -4.21
CA ARG A 337 16.51 6.06 -4.60
C ARG A 337 17.30 5.44 -3.45
N GLU A 338 17.82 6.27 -2.56
CA GLU A 338 18.65 5.81 -1.44
C GLU A 338 17.82 5.40 -0.21
N LEU A 339 16.51 5.70 -0.18
CA LEU A 339 15.66 5.53 1.01
C LEU A 339 14.35 4.79 0.76
N ILE A 340 13.98 4.50 -0.50
CA ILE A 340 13.02 3.43 -0.74
C ILE A 340 13.67 2.13 -0.31
N LEU A 341 13.34 1.74 0.93
CA LEU A 341 13.35 0.42 1.56
C LEU A 341 14.60 -0.43 1.33
N PRO A 342 15.21 -1.01 2.38
CA PRO A 342 15.75 -2.34 2.17
C PRO A 342 14.68 -3.24 1.57
N ARG A 343 14.77 -3.46 0.26
CA ARG A 343 13.99 -4.49 -0.42
C ARG A 343 14.69 -5.79 -0.07
N VAL A 344 14.07 -6.59 0.79
CA VAL A 344 14.25 -8.03 0.72
C VAL A 344 13.58 -8.47 -0.58
N ILE A 345 14.38 -8.68 -1.62
CA ILE A 345 13.87 -9.15 -2.91
C ILE A 345 13.71 -10.67 -2.78
N LYS A 346 12.46 -11.13 -2.82
CA LYS A 346 12.14 -12.55 -2.76
C LYS A 346 12.29 -13.17 -4.13
N ILE A 347 13.26 -14.06 -4.28
CA ILE A 347 13.52 -14.80 -5.51
C ILE A 347 13.05 -16.24 -5.31
N LEU A 348 12.03 -16.63 -6.07
CA LEU A 348 11.59 -18.03 -6.11
C LEU A 348 12.28 -18.74 -7.26
N ILE A 349 13.13 -19.69 -6.92
CA ILE A 349 13.92 -20.49 -7.86
C ILE A 349 13.26 -21.86 -7.99
N ALA A 350 12.83 -22.22 -9.19
CA ALA A 350 12.24 -23.53 -9.45
C ALA A 350 13.06 -24.25 -10.52
N ASP A 351 13.51 -25.45 -10.20
CA ASP A 351 14.37 -26.27 -11.05
C ASP A 351 14.12 -27.74 -10.64
N ASP A 352 14.34 -28.71 -11.50
CA ASP A 352 14.23 -30.13 -11.13
C ASP A 352 15.55 -30.68 -10.56
N GLU A 353 16.70 -30.06 -10.87
CA GLU A 353 18.01 -30.49 -10.40
C GLU A 353 18.46 -29.78 -9.09
N GLN A 354 18.59 -30.55 -8.00
CA GLN A 354 19.00 -30.00 -6.69
C GLN A 354 20.34 -29.26 -6.73
N GLY A 355 21.35 -29.84 -7.39
CA GLY A 355 22.67 -29.22 -7.49
C GLY A 355 22.65 -27.87 -8.22
N VAL A 356 21.73 -27.71 -9.19
CA VAL A 356 21.55 -26.45 -9.92
C VAL A 356 20.90 -25.40 -9.02
N ARG A 357 19.84 -25.77 -8.27
CA ARG A 357 19.19 -24.86 -7.29
C ARG A 357 20.19 -24.35 -6.25
N GLU A 358 20.94 -25.26 -5.63
CA GLU A 358 21.94 -24.90 -4.62
C GLU A 358 23.06 -24.02 -5.21
N SER A 359 23.51 -24.34 -6.42
CA SER A 359 24.51 -23.54 -7.12
C SER A 359 23.99 -22.13 -7.40
N LYS A 360 22.76 -21.99 -7.93
CA LYS A 360 22.11 -20.69 -8.18
C LYS A 360 22.02 -19.86 -6.90
N VAL A 361 21.50 -20.43 -5.81
CA VAL A 361 21.42 -19.74 -4.51
C VAL A 361 22.79 -19.29 -4.02
N MET A 362 23.79 -20.17 -4.04
CA MET A 362 25.16 -19.84 -3.61
C MET A 362 25.77 -18.75 -4.48
N GLY A 363 25.53 -18.79 -5.79
CA GLY A 363 25.93 -17.75 -6.73
C GLY A 363 25.31 -16.40 -6.42
N TYR A 364 24.01 -16.38 -6.11
CA TYR A 364 23.32 -15.16 -5.77
C TYR A 364 23.86 -14.57 -4.47
N GLN A 365 24.01 -15.40 -3.44
CA GLN A 365 24.61 -14.96 -2.18
C GLN A 365 26.03 -14.42 -2.36
N THR A 366 26.85 -15.05 -3.21
CA THR A 366 28.24 -14.64 -3.41
C THR A 366 28.37 -13.38 -4.25
N PHE A 367 27.55 -13.25 -5.30
CA PHE A 367 27.80 -12.26 -6.36
C PHE A 367 26.71 -11.20 -6.49
N LEU A 368 25.44 -11.51 -6.22
CA LEU A 368 24.40 -10.48 -6.13
C LEU A 368 24.62 -9.65 -4.88
N GLU A 369 24.76 -10.25 -3.69
CA GLU A 369 24.88 -9.49 -2.44
C GLU A 369 26.12 -8.57 -2.38
N GLY A 370 27.15 -8.84 -3.18
CA GLY A 370 28.35 -8.00 -3.32
C GLY A 370 28.38 -7.10 -4.57
N HIS A 371 27.30 -7.03 -5.35
CA HIS A 371 27.32 -6.38 -6.66
C HIS A 371 27.32 -4.84 -6.56
N GLU A 372 28.33 -4.17 -7.13
CA GLU A 372 28.54 -2.71 -6.99
C GLU A 372 27.38 -1.83 -7.47
N LYS A 373 26.59 -2.30 -8.44
CA LYS A 373 25.41 -1.57 -8.94
C LYS A 373 24.18 -1.72 -8.04
N LEU A 374 24.17 -2.61 -7.05
CA LEU A 374 23.01 -2.74 -6.17
C LEU A 374 23.01 -1.64 -5.10
N PRO A 375 21.83 -1.09 -4.74
CA PRO A 375 21.72 -0.21 -3.59
C PRO A 375 22.16 -0.92 -2.30
N GLN A 376 22.87 -0.21 -1.42
CA GLN A 376 23.40 -0.76 -0.16
C GLN A 376 22.34 -1.32 0.79
N ASN A 377 21.10 -0.89 0.62
CA ASN A 377 19.97 -1.34 1.43
C ASN A 377 19.30 -2.60 0.85
N VAL A 378 19.60 -3.07 -0.36
CA VAL A 378 18.92 -4.26 -0.92
C VAL A 378 19.49 -5.55 -0.31
N SER A 379 18.59 -6.46 0.07
CA SER A 379 18.92 -7.82 0.51
C SER A 379 18.05 -8.81 -0.26
N PHE A 380 18.33 -10.11 -0.14
CA PHE A 380 17.63 -11.13 -0.91
C PHE A 380 17.16 -12.25 0.00
N GLU A 381 15.95 -12.76 -0.27
CA GLU A 381 15.44 -13.99 0.31
C GLU A 381 15.25 -15.00 -0.81
N TYR A 382 15.87 -16.17 -0.67
CA TYR A 382 15.89 -17.20 -1.69
C TYR A 382 14.99 -18.34 -1.27
N HIS A 383 13.99 -18.62 -2.10
CA HIS A 383 13.10 -19.75 -1.93
C HIS A 383 13.33 -20.73 -3.08
N THR A 384 13.27 -22.03 -2.80
CA THR A 384 13.50 -23.06 -3.81
C THR A 384 12.33 -24.02 -3.88
N ALA A 385 11.99 -24.42 -5.11
CA ALA A 385 10.98 -25.44 -5.40
C ALA A 385 11.55 -26.48 -6.37
N THR A 386 11.07 -27.71 -6.26
CA THR A 386 11.54 -28.88 -7.04
C THR A 386 10.65 -29.20 -8.25
N SER A 387 9.49 -28.55 -8.35
CA SER A 387 8.51 -28.74 -9.42
C SER A 387 7.71 -27.46 -9.66
N GLY A 388 7.05 -27.35 -10.82
CA GLY A 388 6.17 -26.22 -11.11
C GLY A 388 4.96 -26.15 -10.17
N GLU A 389 4.40 -27.29 -9.76
CA GLU A 389 3.30 -27.34 -8.78
C GLU A 389 3.72 -26.80 -7.41
N GLU A 390 4.90 -27.21 -6.91
CA GLU A 390 5.45 -26.71 -5.64
C GLU A 390 5.74 -25.21 -5.74
N ALA A 391 6.33 -24.77 -6.85
CA ALA A 391 6.60 -23.35 -7.09
C ALA A 391 5.31 -22.52 -7.09
N PHE A 392 4.23 -23.04 -7.70
CA PHE A 392 2.93 -22.37 -7.69
C PHE A 392 2.37 -22.22 -6.28
N GLN A 393 2.35 -23.29 -5.47
CA GLN A 393 1.86 -23.21 -4.08
C GLN A 393 2.70 -22.26 -3.23
N MET A 394 4.02 -22.38 -3.33
CA MET A 394 4.95 -21.53 -2.58
C MET A 394 4.78 -20.05 -2.95
N ALA A 395 4.57 -19.74 -4.23
CA ALA A 395 4.35 -18.36 -4.68
C ALA A 395 3.12 -17.72 -4.02
N LEU A 396 2.03 -18.47 -3.83
CA LEU A 396 0.83 -17.99 -3.14
C LEU A 396 1.08 -17.66 -1.66
N GLU A 397 2.06 -18.32 -1.04
CA GLU A 397 2.44 -18.07 0.35
C GLU A 397 3.37 -16.86 0.44
N ILE A 398 4.50 -16.90 -0.28
CA ILE A 398 5.61 -15.96 -0.07
C ILE A 398 5.45 -14.65 -0.84
N HIS A 399 4.63 -14.64 -1.90
CA HIS A 399 4.43 -13.52 -2.84
C HIS A 399 5.77 -13.00 -3.41
N PRO A 400 6.43 -13.75 -4.31
CA PRO A 400 7.78 -13.45 -4.76
C PRO A 400 7.87 -12.19 -5.64
N ASP A 401 9.01 -11.52 -5.62
CA ASP A 401 9.32 -10.37 -6.48
C ASP A 401 9.88 -10.80 -7.84
N ILE A 402 10.55 -11.96 -7.89
CA ILE A 402 11.17 -12.54 -9.09
C ILE A 402 10.84 -14.03 -9.13
N LEU A 403 10.43 -14.51 -10.31
CA LEU A 403 10.40 -15.94 -10.63
C LEU A 403 11.62 -16.30 -11.45
N ASP A 404 12.37 -17.33 -11.05
CA ASP A 404 13.54 -17.85 -11.76
C ASP A 404 13.39 -19.35 -11.98
N PHE A 405 12.77 -19.72 -13.10
CA PHE A 405 12.28 -21.08 -13.34
C PHE A 405 13.00 -21.77 -14.48
N ASP A 406 13.27 -23.06 -14.32
CA ASP A 406 13.71 -23.93 -15.42
C ASP A 406 12.53 -24.37 -16.30
N GLN A 407 12.74 -24.36 -17.61
CA GLN A 407 11.72 -24.74 -18.58
C GLN A 407 11.44 -26.24 -18.60
N ARG A 408 12.31 -27.08 -18.05
CA ARG A 408 12.29 -28.54 -18.20
C ARG A 408 11.77 -29.29 -16.98
N MET A 409 11.28 -28.57 -15.97
CA MET A 409 10.64 -29.18 -14.80
C MET A 409 9.56 -30.21 -15.19
N GLU A 410 9.62 -31.39 -14.58
CA GLU A 410 8.69 -32.50 -14.84
C GLU A 410 7.27 -32.16 -14.34
N GLY A 411 6.25 -32.61 -15.08
CA GLY A 411 4.84 -32.28 -14.79
C GLY A 411 4.49 -30.88 -15.30
N MET A 412 4.50 -29.89 -14.41
CA MET A 412 4.30 -28.49 -14.75
C MET A 412 5.64 -27.80 -15.06
N ASN A 413 5.87 -27.52 -16.34
CA ASN A 413 7.06 -26.78 -16.76
C ASN A 413 7.06 -25.32 -16.26
N GLY A 414 8.24 -24.68 -16.25
CA GLY A 414 8.42 -23.32 -15.74
C GLY A 414 7.50 -22.27 -16.37
N SER A 415 7.33 -22.28 -17.70
CA SER A 415 6.40 -21.34 -18.35
C SER A 415 4.95 -21.52 -17.90
N THR A 416 4.51 -22.76 -17.69
CA THR A 416 3.14 -23.06 -17.23
C THR A 416 2.95 -22.61 -15.79
N ALA A 417 3.92 -22.91 -14.91
CA ALA A 417 3.90 -22.46 -13.52
C ALA A 417 3.86 -20.93 -13.42
N ALA A 418 4.74 -20.24 -14.16
CA ALA A 418 4.78 -18.77 -14.19
C ALA A 418 3.44 -18.18 -14.67
N THR A 419 2.84 -18.73 -15.72
CA THR A 419 1.53 -18.31 -16.22
C THR A 419 0.46 -18.40 -15.14
N MET A 420 0.39 -19.53 -14.44
CA MET A 420 -0.57 -19.72 -13.35
C MET A 420 -0.34 -18.75 -12.18
N ILE A 421 0.92 -18.48 -11.83
CA ILE A 421 1.27 -17.48 -10.82
C ILE A 421 0.83 -16.08 -11.28
N HIS A 422 1.04 -15.73 -12.54
CA HIS A 422 0.62 -14.44 -13.09
C HIS A 422 -0.88 -14.24 -13.07
N GLU A 423 -1.65 -15.29 -13.32
CA GLU A 423 -3.11 -15.26 -13.22
C GLU A 423 -3.58 -15.10 -11.77
N ALA A 424 -2.89 -15.73 -10.81
CA ALA A 424 -3.27 -15.69 -9.40
C ALA A 424 -2.86 -14.40 -8.68
N LEU A 425 -1.63 -13.92 -8.90
CA LEU A 425 -1.01 -12.82 -8.15
C LEU A 425 -0.82 -11.54 -8.96
N GLY A 426 -1.09 -11.59 -10.27
CA GLY A 426 -0.78 -10.52 -11.21
C GLY A 426 0.62 -10.67 -11.83
N PRO A 427 1.00 -9.77 -12.74
CA PRO A 427 2.27 -9.87 -13.47
C PRO A 427 3.47 -9.70 -12.52
N ILE A 428 4.33 -10.71 -12.48
CA ILE A 428 5.60 -10.75 -11.74
C ILE A 428 6.73 -10.80 -12.77
N PRO A 429 7.85 -10.09 -12.57
CA PRO A 429 9.02 -10.26 -13.42
C PRO A 429 9.53 -11.71 -13.38
N THR A 430 9.60 -12.35 -14.55
CA THR A 430 9.91 -13.78 -14.66
C THR A 430 11.11 -14.02 -15.56
N VAL A 431 12.01 -14.89 -15.11
CA VAL A 431 13.12 -15.45 -15.87
C VAL A 431 12.84 -16.92 -16.10
N ILE A 432 12.78 -17.34 -17.37
CA ILE A 432 12.65 -18.74 -17.79
C ILE A 432 13.99 -19.19 -18.39
N ASN A 433 14.62 -20.18 -17.76
CA ASN A 433 15.85 -20.81 -18.20
C ASN A 433 15.53 -22.00 -19.10
N SER A 434 15.94 -21.96 -20.37
CA SER A 434 15.78 -23.09 -21.30
C SER A 434 17.15 -23.63 -21.71
N GLY A 435 17.70 -24.57 -20.95
CA GLY A 435 18.90 -25.29 -21.39
C GLY A 435 18.53 -26.31 -22.47
N PHE A 436 19.01 -26.19 -23.72
CA PHE A 436 19.19 -27.36 -24.60
C PHE A 436 20.13 -27.16 -25.80
N SER A 437 20.84 -28.25 -26.06
CA SER A 437 21.79 -28.55 -27.13
C SER A 437 21.15 -29.13 -28.41
N ASP A 438 19.82 -29.11 -28.59
CA ASP A 438 19.18 -29.72 -29.76
C ASP A 438 18.61 -28.71 -30.75
N ALA A 439 19.11 -28.80 -31.99
CA ALA A 439 18.97 -27.80 -33.03
C ALA A 439 17.58 -27.78 -33.72
N ALA A 440 16.63 -28.59 -33.28
CA ALA A 440 15.38 -28.83 -34.02
C ALA A 440 14.30 -27.75 -33.79
N ASP A 441 14.28 -27.07 -32.65
CA ASP A 441 13.32 -25.98 -32.36
C ASP A 441 13.87 -24.57 -32.72
N MET A 442 15.01 -24.50 -33.41
CA MET A 442 15.84 -23.30 -33.60
C MET A 442 15.27 -22.18 -34.51
N ARG A 443 13.99 -22.17 -34.91
CA ARG A 443 13.50 -21.18 -35.91
C ARG A 443 12.71 -19.98 -35.41
N ALA A 444 12.52 -19.76 -34.10
CA ALA A 444 11.64 -18.68 -33.66
C ALA A 444 12.24 -17.62 -32.71
N PHE A 445 13.39 -17.82 -32.08
CA PHE A 445 13.80 -16.92 -30.98
C PHE A 445 15.26 -16.51 -31.06
N GLY A 446 15.50 -15.39 -31.74
CA GLY A 446 16.68 -14.55 -31.65
C GLY A 446 16.22 -13.12 -31.35
N GLU A 447 16.97 -12.43 -30.50
CA GLU A 447 16.71 -11.11 -29.90
C GLU A 447 15.86 -11.10 -28.62
N LEU A 448 16.40 -10.38 -27.62
CA LEU A 448 15.77 -9.97 -26.36
C LEU A 448 14.35 -9.45 -26.60
N LYS A 449 13.34 -10.30 -26.39
CA LYS A 449 11.94 -9.88 -26.45
C LYS A 449 11.32 -9.95 -25.05
N LEU A 450 11.11 -8.79 -24.45
CA LEU A 450 10.06 -8.62 -23.45
C LEU A 450 8.75 -9.10 -24.08
N THR A 451 8.18 -10.19 -23.58
CA THR A 451 6.81 -10.58 -23.93
C THR A 451 5.83 -9.60 -23.30
N LYS A 452 4.56 -9.64 -23.74
CA LYS A 452 3.47 -8.86 -23.13
C LYS A 452 3.31 -9.10 -21.61
N HIS A 453 3.94 -10.15 -21.07
CA HIS A 453 3.84 -10.60 -19.68
C HIS A 453 5.09 -10.34 -18.82
N ARG A 454 6.10 -9.62 -19.33
CA ARG A 454 7.39 -9.36 -18.64
C ARG A 454 8.24 -10.62 -18.37
N GLU A 455 8.16 -11.61 -19.26
CA GLU A 455 9.02 -12.79 -19.19
C GLU A 455 10.31 -12.54 -19.98
N TYR A 456 11.43 -12.95 -19.40
CA TYR A 456 12.72 -13.07 -20.08
C TYR A 456 13.04 -14.54 -20.24
N ILE A 457 13.20 -14.99 -21.49
CA ILE A 457 13.69 -16.32 -21.79
C ILE A 457 15.21 -16.21 -21.99
N LEU A 458 15.97 -16.81 -21.07
CA LEU A 458 17.42 -16.85 -21.16
C LEU A 458 17.86 -18.00 -22.07
N LYS A 459 18.60 -17.64 -23.11
CA LYS A 459 19.07 -18.54 -24.15
C LYS A 459 20.60 -18.64 -24.10
N GLN A 460 21.16 -19.25 -23.06
CA GLN A 460 22.56 -19.70 -22.98
C GLN A 460 22.89 -20.27 -21.60
N ASP A 461 23.89 -21.15 -21.54
CA ASP A 461 24.61 -21.49 -20.31
C ASP A 461 25.47 -20.27 -19.88
N MET A 462 24.84 -19.30 -19.22
CA MET A 462 25.58 -18.21 -18.57
C MET A 462 26.31 -18.76 -17.36
N ASN A 463 27.58 -18.39 -17.20
CA ASN A 463 28.23 -18.62 -15.92
C ASN A 463 27.54 -17.78 -14.83
N ILE A 464 27.82 -18.13 -13.57
CA ILE A 464 27.10 -17.57 -12.44
C ILE A 464 27.31 -16.06 -12.25
N MET A 465 28.46 -15.52 -12.68
CA MET A 465 28.75 -14.09 -12.67
C MET A 465 27.92 -13.33 -13.70
N ASP A 466 27.90 -13.83 -14.93
CA ASP A 466 27.13 -13.23 -16.01
C ASP A 466 25.63 -13.30 -15.72
N TYR A 467 25.19 -14.37 -15.07
CA TYR A 467 23.82 -14.51 -14.59
C TYR A 467 23.48 -13.50 -13.50
N ALA A 468 24.35 -13.30 -12.51
CA ALA A 468 24.17 -12.27 -11.47
C ALA A 468 24.09 -10.86 -12.09
N ASN A 469 25.02 -10.53 -13.00
CA ASN A 469 25.00 -9.26 -13.74
C ASN A 469 23.69 -9.07 -14.53
N PHE A 470 23.23 -10.13 -15.21
CA PHE A 470 21.95 -10.13 -15.91
C PHE A 470 20.80 -9.87 -14.95
N LEU A 471 20.75 -10.54 -13.79
CA LEU A 471 19.69 -10.34 -12.80
C LEU A 471 19.66 -8.90 -12.29
N VAL A 472 20.81 -8.25 -12.07
CA VAL A 472 20.85 -6.83 -11.70
C VAL A 472 20.24 -5.94 -12.79
N GLU A 473 20.67 -6.12 -14.04
CA GLU A 473 20.11 -5.37 -15.18
C GLU A 473 18.62 -5.67 -15.40
N PHE A 474 18.20 -6.92 -15.19
CA PHE A 474 16.82 -7.36 -15.26
C PHE A 474 15.97 -6.69 -14.17
N MET A 475 16.47 -6.60 -12.93
CA MET A 475 15.79 -5.91 -11.84
C MET A 475 15.56 -4.43 -12.17
N TYR A 476 16.56 -3.74 -12.72
CA TYR A 476 16.41 -2.35 -13.16
C TYR A 476 15.41 -2.19 -14.32
N LYS A 477 15.48 -3.06 -15.34
CA LYS A 477 14.56 -3.00 -16.50
C LYS A 477 13.13 -3.36 -16.12
N SER A 478 12.96 -4.22 -15.13
CA SER A 478 11.65 -4.66 -14.62
C SER A 478 11.06 -3.68 -13.58
N ASN A 479 11.79 -2.62 -13.23
CA ASN A 479 11.46 -1.66 -12.16
C ASN A 479 11.28 -2.34 -10.78
N ILE A 480 12.07 -3.38 -10.51
CA ILE A 480 12.26 -3.95 -9.17
C ILE A 480 13.26 -3.09 -8.40
N LEU A 481 14.35 -2.69 -9.05
CA LEU A 481 15.29 -1.67 -8.61
C LEU A 481 15.12 -0.42 -9.48
#